data_AF-A0A6A4UXN0-F1
#
_entry.id   AF-A0A6A4UXN0-F1
#
_cell.length_a   1.000
_cell.length_b   1.000
_cell.length_c   1.000
_cell.angle_alpha   90.00
_cell.angle_beta   90.00
_cell.angle_gamma   90.00
#
_symmetry.space_group_name_H-M   'P 1'
#
loop_
_entity.id
_entity.type
_entity.pdbx_description
1 polymer ?
#
loop_
_entity_poly.entity_id
_entity_poly.type
_entity_poly.pdbx_seq_one_letter_code
_entity_poly.pdbx_strand_id
1 'polypeptide(L)'
;MIPPRWGDLGLTEAQQLAHIAWDPGALEVARGLSRRLDAVLIHAPVSRLVYDCNRAPDMAGAMPARSEVHDIPGNTDISPAERLARTEAIYLPWTEGLHGLIARRIALGLRPVIVTIHSFTPVFNGKPRRVEFGVINDADAALPVAILNAARKLTRLQAELNAPYSAKDDVTHTLRVQATPYGLPNAMLEIRNDLIATAEAADAMADQLAPVLNMGLVEIQKQAKAS
;
A
#
# COMPACT_ATOMS: atom_id res chain seq x y z
N MET A 1 -13.14 5.65 -4.01
CA MET A 1 -14.30 6.18 -4.76
C MET A 1 -14.32 5.57 -6.16
N ILE A 2 -15.49 5.16 -6.67
CA ILE A 2 -15.69 4.77 -8.06
C ILE A 2 -16.26 5.98 -8.82
N PRO A 3 -15.54 6.56 -9.79
CA PRO A 3 -16.06 7.72 -10.52
C PRO A 3 -17.28 7.40 -11.40
N PRO A 4 -18.20 8.36 -11.62
CA PRO A 4 -19.47 8.11 -12.32
C PRO A 4 -19.35 7.46 -13.70
N ARG A 5 -18.24 7.68 -14.42
CA ARG A 5 -18.00 7.09 -15.74
C ARG A 5 -17.92 5.56 -15.76
N TRP A 6 -17.73 4.91 -14.60
CA TRP A 6 -17.74 3.45 -14.46
C TRP A 6 -18.96 2.94 -13.69
N GLY A 7 -19.95 3.81 -13.44
CA GLY A 7 -21.15 3.47 -12.69
C GLY A 7 -20.83 2.95 -11.28
N ASP A 8 -21.51 1.88 -10.89
CA ASP A 8 -21.33 1.16 -9.62
C ASP A 8 -20.55 -0.15 -9.78
N LEU A 9 -20.02 -0.45 -10.98
CA LEU A 9 -19.44 -1.75 -11.34
C LEU A 9 -20.38 -2.96 -11.09
N GLY A 10 -21.70 -2.74 -11.03
CA GLY A 10 -22.69 -3.74 -10.67
C GLY A 10 -22.66 -4.14 -9.19
N LEU A 11 -22.11 -3.29 -8.33
CA LEU A 11 -21.97 -3.53 -6.89
C LEU A 11 -23.09 -2.84 -6.10
N THR A 12 -23.57 -3.50 -5.06
CA THR A 12 -24.43 -2.86 -4.06
C THR A 12 -23.70 -1.74 -3.32
N GLU A 13 -24.43 -0.78 -2.75
CA GLU A 13 -23.83 0.31 -1.95
C GLU A 13 -22.93 -0.22 -0.82
N ALA A 14 -23.36 -1.28 -0.14
CA ALA A 14 -22.58 -1.93 0.91
C ALA A 14 -21.24 -2.48 0.39
N GLN A 15 -21.23 -3.07 -0.80
CA GLN A 15 -20.00 -3.58 -1.44
C GLN A 15 -19.07 -2.45 -1.91
N GLN A 16 -19.63 -1.33 -2.35
CA GLN A 16 -18.83 -0.16 -2.74
C GLN A 16 -18.12 0.51 -1.56
N LEU A 17 -18.65 0.33 -0.34
CA LEU A 17 -18.07 0.86 0.90
C LEU A 17 -17.19 -0.17 1.65
N ALA A 18 -17.32 -1.45 1.33
CA ALA A 18 -16.54 -2.52 1.95
C ALA A 18 -15.05 -2.46 1.58
N HIS A 19 -14.22 -3.20 2.34
CA HIS A 19 -12.76 -3.25 2.16
C HIS A 19 -12.31 -3.82 0.80
N ILE A 20 -13.22 -4.44 0.04
CA ILE A 20 -12.93 -4.84 -1.34
C ILE A 20 -12.71 -3.62 -2.26
N ALA A 21 -13.30 -2.47 -1.94
CA ALA A 21 -13.26 -1.28 -2.76
C ALA A 21 -12.04 -0.38 -2.47
N TRP A 22 -11.47 -0.49 -1.28
CA TRP A 22 -10.40 0.36 -0.77
C TRP A 22 -9.85 -0.20 0.54
N ASP A 23 -8.69 0.28 0.99
CA ASP A 23 -8.07 -0.12 2.25
C ASP A 23 -8.56 0.82 3.38
N PRO A 24 -9.50 0.40 4.27
CA PRO A 24 -10.11 1.29 5.24
C PRO A 24 -9.09 1.83 6.25
N GLY A 25 -9.11 3.15 6.48
CA GLY A 25 -8.21 3.85 7.42
C GLY A 25 -6.77 4.05 6.93
N ALA A 26 -6.34 3.37 5.85
CA ALA A 26 -4.96 3.41 5.39
C ALA A 26 -4.54 4.81 4.92
N LEU A 27 -5.44 5.53 4.23
CA LEU A 27 -5.16 6.89 3.76
C LEU A 27 -5.05 7.88 4.93
N GLU A 28 -5.86 7.72 5.97
CA GLU A 28 -5.84 8.52 7.18
C GLU A 28 -4.52 8.34 7.94
N VAL A 29 -4.07 7.09 8.09
CA VAL A 29 -2.74 6.77 8.64
C VAL A 29 -1.64 7.40 7.78
N ALA A 30 -1.71 7.23 6.45
CA ALA A 30 -0.71 7.78 5.54
C ALA A 30 -0.62 9.31 5.60
N ARG A 31 -1.76 10.00 5.72
CA ARG A 31 -1.81 11.46 5.96
C ARG A 31 -1.21 11.84 7.31
N GLY A 32 -1.49 11.06 8.35
CA GLY A 32 -0.92 11.25 9.68
C GLY A 32 0.61 11.10 9.68
N LEU A 33 1.13 10.08 9.01
CA LEU A 33 2.56 9.83 8.84
C LEU A 33 3.24 10.91 8.01
N SER A 34 2.60 11.32 6.89
CA SER A 34 3.11 12.40 6.03
C SER A 34 3.37 13.69 6.80
N ARG A 35 2.45 14.11 7.67
CA ARG A 35 2.65 15.28 8.55
C ARG A 35 3.80 15.10 9.54
N ARG A 36 3.88 13.94 10.19
CA ARG A 36 4.85 13.65 11.26
C ARG A 36 6.28 13.45 10.75
N LEU A 37 6.41 13.00 9.51
CA LEU A 37 7.69 12.68 8.88
C LEU A 37 8.13 13.73 7.84
N ASP A 38 7.36 14.80 7.66
CA ASP A 38 7.54 15.79 6.57
C ASP A 38 7.73 15.09 5.19
N ALA A 39 6.88 14.09 4.94
CA ALA A 39 6.99 13.21 3.79
C ALA A 39 5.92 13.53 2.74
N VAL A 40 6.27 13.37 1.46
CA VAL A 40 5.30 13.50 0.36
C VAL A 40 4.37 12.29 0.36
N LEU A 41 3.07 12.54 0.31
CA LEU A 41 2.04 11.52 0.12
C LEU A 41 1.54 11.51 -1.33
N ILE A 42 1.61 10.36 -1.98
CA ILE A 42 0.90 10.06 -3.22
C ILE A 42 -0.08 8.93 -2.93
N HIS A 43 -1.34 9.07 -3.35
CA HIS A 43 -2.36 8.04 -3.19
C HIS A 43 -3.10 7.79 -4.50
N ALA A 44 -3.70 6.61 -4.63
CA ALA A 44 -4.53 6.29 -5.78
C ALA A 44 -5.74 7.25 -5.87
N PRO A 45 -6.13 7.69 -7.08
CA PRO A 45 -7.23 8.64 -7.25
C PRO A 45 -8.61 7.98 -7.20
N VAL A 46 -8.68 6.65 -7.31
CA VAL A 46 -9.92 5.88 -7.45
C VAL A 46 -9.85 4.58 -6.64
N SER A 47 -10.99 3.89 -6.53
CA SER A 47 -11.09 2.55 -5.97
C SER A 47 -10.23 1.55 -6.74
N ARG A 48 -9.62 0.61 -6.01
CA ARG A 48 -8.85 -0.51 -6.60
C ARG A 48 -9.68 -1.42 -7.50
N LEU A 49 -11.01 -1.39 -7.38
CA LEU A 49 -11.91 -2.16 -8.24
C LEU A 49 -12.01 -1.59 -9.66
N VAL A 50 -11.75 -0.29 -9.82
CA VAL A 50 -11.65 0.32 -11.15
C VAL A 50 -10.31 -0.03 -11.77
N TYR A 51 -9.23 0.28 -11.04
CA TYR A 51 -7.87 -0.15 -11.34
C TYR A 51 -7.07 -0.25 -10.04
N ASP A 52 -6.43 -1.39 -9.76
CA ASP A 52 -5.50 -1.55 -8.64
C ASP A 52 -4.09 -1.07 -9.04
N CYS A 53 -3.71 0.13 -8.59
CA CYS A 53 -2.40 0.71 -8.91
C CYS A 53 -1.21 -0.12 -8.41
N ASN A 54 -1.44 -1.09 -7.51
CA ASN A 54 -0.42 -2.02 -7.04
C ASN A 54 -0.43 -3.34 -7.82
N ARG A 55 -0.88 -3.32 -9.08
CA ARG A 55 -0.83 -4.43 -10.05
C ARG A 55 -0.45 -3.92 -11.43
N ALA A 56 0.33 -4.72 -12.16
CA ALA A 56 0.70 -4.43 -13.55
C ALA A 56 -0.51 -4.61 -14.51
N PRO A 57 -0.57 -3.91 -15.66
CA PRO A 57 -1.75 -3.92 -16.55
C PRO A 57 -2.12 -5.30 -17.12
N ASP A 58 -1.19 -6.23 -17.20
CA ASP A 58 -1.36 -7.61 -17.66
C ASP A 58 -1.84 -8.56 -16.55
N MET A 59 -1.82 -8.13 -15.29
CA MET A 59 -2.25 -8.94 -14.17
C MET A 59 -3.77 -8.96 -14.05
N ALA A 60 -4.33 -10.14 -13.76
CA ALA A 60 -5.77 -10.30 -13.51
C ALA A 60 -6.25 -9.41 -12.35
N GLY A 61 -5.40 -9.18 -11.35
CA GLY A 61 -5.71 -8.33 -10.20
C GLY A 61 -5.76 -6.82 -10.50
N ALA A 62 -5.31 -6.35 -11.67
CA ALA A 62 -5.36 -4.92 -12.00
C ALA A 62 -6.80 -4.41 -12.16
N MET A 63 -7.70 -5.26 -12.69
CA MET A 63 -9.12 -4.96 -12.85
C MET A 63 -9.89 -6.25 -12.50
N PRO A 64 -10.01 -6.57 -11.20
CA PRO A 64 -10.42 -7.90 -10.78
C PRO A 64 -11.90 -8.14 -11.09
N ALA A 65 -12.23 -9.28 -11.69
CA ALA A 65 -13.62 -9.73 -11.86
C ALA A 65 -14.25 -10.24 -10.55
N ARG A 66 -13.41 -10.55 -9.55
CA ARG A 66 -13.83 -11.02 -8.23
C ARG A 66 -12.87 -10.54 -7.15
N SER A 67 -13.41 -10.13 -6.01
CA SER A 67 -12.66 -9.83 -4.78
C SER A 67 -13.27 -10.61 -3.62
N GLU A 68 -12.50 -11.52 -3.04
CA GLU A 68 -12.97 -12.46 -2.01
C GLU A 68 -14.20 -13.28 -2.47
N VAL A 69 -15.33 -13.11 -1.78
CA VAL A 69 -16.61 -13.76 -2.08
C VAL A 69 -17.50 -12.92 -3.00
N HIS A 70 -17.06 -11.71 -3.37
CA HIS A 70 -17.84 -10.77 -4.15
C HIS A 70 -17.39 -10.78 -5.61
N ASP A 71 -18.29 -11.16 -6.50
CA ASP A 71 -18.11 -10.93 -7.93
C ASP A 71 -18.28 -9.43 -8.21
N ILE A 72 -17.56 -8.93 -9.22
CA ILE A 72 -17.57 -7.52 -9.64
C ILE A 72 -18.08 -7.51 -11.08
N PRO A 73 -19.41 -7.45 -11.30
CA PRO A 73 -20.01 -7.65 -12.62
C PRO A 73 -19.46 -6.72 -13.70
N GLY A 74 -19.16 -5.46 -13.33
CA GLY A 74 -18.55 -4.47 -14.24
C GLY A 74 -17.12 -4.80 -14.68
N ASN A 75 -16.53 -5.87 -14.15
CA ASN A 75 -15.19 -6.33 -14.47
C ASN A 75 -15.14 -7.75 -15.10
N THR A 76 -16.27 -8.43 -15.31
CA THR A 76 -16.28 -9.80 -15.86
C THR A 76 -15.78 -9.87 -17.30
N ASP A 77 -16.25 -8.97 -18.17
CA ASP A 77 -15.98 -8.98 -19.61
C ASP A 77 -15.37 -7.66 -20.10
N ILE A 78 -14.31 -7.18 -19.43
CA ILE A 78 -13.64 -5.94 -19.81
C ILE A 78 -12.94 -6.13 -21.16
N SER A 79 -13.38 -5.39 -22.18
CA SER A 79 -12.73 -5.39 -23.50
C SER A 79 -11.29 -4.88 -23.42
N PRO A 80 -10.39 -5.27 -24.36
CA PRO A 80 -9.04 -4.71 -24.42
C PRO A 80 -9.02 -3.17 -24.51
N ALA A 81 -9.99 -2.57 -25.19
CA ALA A 81 -10.13 -1.12 -25.29
C ALA A 81 -10.44 -0.47 -23.93
N GLU A 82 -11.34 -1.06 -23.14
CA GLU A 82 -11.64 -0.55 -21.80
C GLU A 82 -10.47 -0.79 -20.83
N ARG A 83 -9.76 -1.92 -20.95
CA ARG A 83 -8.53 -2.14 -20.17
C ARG A 83 -7.49 -1.05 -20.45
N LEU A 84 -7.26 -0.74 -21.72
CA LEU A 84 -6.35 0.34 -22.12
C LEU A 84 -6.83 1.69 -21.58
N ALA A 85 -8.12 2.02 -21.75
CA ALA A 85 -8.69 3.29 -21.27
C ALA A 85 -8.55 3.48 -19.76
N ARG A 86 -8.73 2.43 -18.94
CA ARG A 86 -8.49 2.50 -17.49
C ARG A 86 -7.00 2.63 -17.16
N THR A 87 -6.14 1.92 -17.89
CA THR A 87 -4.69 1.99 -17.73
C THR A 87 -4.16 3.40 -18.01
N GLU A 88 -4.54 3.99 -19.14
CA GLU A 88 -4.13 5.33 -19.56
C GLU A 88 -4.69 6.43 -18.66
N ALA A 89 -5.89 6.24 -18.11
CA ALA A 89 -6.52 7.27 -17.30
C ALA A 89 -6.18 7.20 -15.80
N ILE A 90 -5.65 6.08 -15.31
CA ILE A 90 -5.39 5.87 -13.87
C ILE A 90 -3.95 5.46 -13.64
N TYR A 91 -3.55 4.30 -14.15
CA TYR A 91 -2.28 3.66 -13.80
C TYR A 91 -1.09 4.43 -14.34
N LEU A 92 -1.11 4.79 -15.63
CA LEU A 92 0.01 5.53 -16.25
C LEU A 92 0.24 6.89 -15.58
N PRO A 93 -0.78 7.77 -15.42
CA PRO A 93 -0.57 9.05 -14.77
C PRO A 93 -0.08 8.92 -13.32
N TRP A 94 -0.57 7.92 -12.58
CA TRP A 94 -0.18 7.67 -11.20
C TRP A 94 1.28 7.19 -11.11
N THR A 95 1.65 6.18 -11.92
CA THR A 95 3.00 5.58 -11.90
C THR A 95 4.05 6.54 -12.46
N GLU A 96 3.72 7.31 -13.50
CA GLU A 96 4.61 8.33 -14.09
C GLU A 96 4.80 9.52 -13.15
N GLY A 97 3.74 9.96 -12.47
CA GLY A 97 3.81 11.01 -11.46
C GLY A 97 4.74 10.65 -10.30
N LEU A 98 4.60 9.41 -9.78
CA LEU A 98 5.47 8.87 -8.74
C LEU A 98 6.92 8.73 -9.22
N HIS A 99 7.12 8.14 -10.40
CA HIS A 99 8.44 7.99 -11.01
C HIS A 99 9.13 9.35 -11.20
N GLY A 100 8.43 10.33 -11.76
CA GLY A 100 8.96 11.67 -11.97
C GLY A 100 9.31 12.38 -10.66
N LEU A 101 8.54 12.17 -9.58
CA LEU A 101 8.88 12.69 -8.26
C LEU A 101 10.17 12.06 -7.73
N ILE A 102 10.30 10.74 -7.81
CA ILE A 102 11.49 10.01 -7.35
C ILE A 102 12.73 10.49 -8.14
N ALA A 103 12.64 10.53 -9.46
CA ALA A 103 13.74 10.98 -10.33
C ALA A 103 14.20 12.41 -9.98
N ARG A 104 13.26 13.35 -9.77
CA ARG A 104 13.59 14.73 -9.35
C ARG A 104 14.30 14.77 -8.00
N ARG A 105 13.88 13.97 -7.03
CA ARG A 105 14.52 13.91 -5.70
C ARG A 105 15.94 13.35 -5.79
N ILE A 106 16.14 12.29 -6.57
CA ILE A 106 17.47 11.71 -6.83
C ILE A 106 18.38 12.73 -7.51
N ALA A 107 17.89 13.46 -8.51
CA ALA A 107 18.66 14.48 -9.22
C ALA A 107 19.11 15.65 -8.32
N LEU A 108 18.39 15.91 -7.21
CA LEU A 108 18.79 16.87 -6.17
C LEU A 108 19.82 16.30 -5.18
N GLY A 109 20.33 15.08 -5.39
CA GLY A 109 21.26 14.40 -4.49
C GLY A 109 20.60 13.79 -3.25
N LEU A 110 19.27 13.73 -3.20
CA LEU A 110 18.54 13.08 -2.12
C LEU A 110 18.45 11.57 -2.36
N ARG A 111 18.30 10.80 -1.28
CA ARG A 111 18.03 9.36 -1.34
C ARG A 111 16.67 9.04 -0.72
N PRO A 112 15.57 9.09 -1.51
CA PRO A 112 14.23 8.83 -0.99
C PRO A 112 14.10 7.42 -0.41
N VAL A 113 13.16 7.28 0.51
CA VAL A 113 12.70 5.99 1.04
C VAL A 113 11.26 5.82 0.60
N ILE A 114 10.94 4.64 0.07
CA ILE A 114 9.59 4.35 -0.44
C ILE A 114 8.84 3.47 0.56
N VAL A 115 7.80 4.02 1.19
CA VAL A 115 6.94 3.27 2.12
C VAL A 115 5.52 3.26 1.56
N THR A 116 4.96 2.09 1.26
CA THR A 116 3.53 1.96 0.91
C THR A 116 2.73 1.63 2.16
N ILE A 117 1.53 2.20 2.26
CA ILE A 117 0.65 2.06 3.43
C ILE A 117 -0.64 1.40 2.98
N HIS A 118 -0.96 0.27 3.58
CA HIS A 118 -2.13 -0.55 3.28
C HIS A 118 -2.83 -0.96 4.58
N SER A 119 -4.06 -1.44 4.43
CA SER A 119 -4.77 -2.07 5.52
C SER A 119 -5.49 -3.33 5.07
N PHE A 120 -5.74 -4.22 6.02
CA PHE A 120 -6.34 -5.52 5.74
C PHE A 120 -7.44 -5.87 6.76
N THR A 121 -8.42 -6.65 6.31
CA THR A 121 -9.52 -7.13 7.16
C THR A 121 -9.04 -8.11 8.23
N PRO A 122 -9.58 -8.06 9.47
CA PRO A 122 -9.21 -9.00 10.53
C PRO A 122 -9.66 -10.44 10.26
N VAL A 123 -10.63 -10.66 9.37
CA VAL A 123 -11.12 -11.99 9.00
C VAL A 123 -11.05 -12.14 7.49
N PHE A 124 -10.37 -13.18 7.02
CA PHE A 124 -10.23 -13.47 5.60
C PHE A 124 -10.66 -14.90 5.30
N ASN A 125 -11.60 -15.09 4.37
CA ASN A 125 -12.19 -16.39 4.05
C ASN A 125 -12.64 -17.15 5.31
N GLY A 126 -13.28 -16.45 6.25
CA GLY A 126 -13.77 -17.00 7.51
C GLY A 126 -12.70 -17.30 8.57
N LYS A 127 -11.41 -17.02 8.31
CA LYS A 127 -10.31 -17.26 9.26
C LYS A 127 -9.82 -15.94 9.88
N PRO A 128 -9.75 -15.85 11.23
CA PRO A 128 -9.21 -14.67 11.89
C PRO A 128 -7.70 -14.56 11.68
N ARG A 129 -7.20 -13.34 11.50
CA ARG A 129 -5.79 -13.00 11.36
C ARG A 129 -5.26 -12.43 12.68
N ARG A 130 -4.26 -13.11 13.26
CA ARG A 130 -3.63 -12.66 14.51
C ARG A 130 -2.69 -11.47 14.31
N VAL A 131 -1.99 -11.42 13.17
CA VAL A 131 -1.14 -10.30 12.81
C VAL A 131 -1.92 -8.99 12.85
N GLU A 132 -1.31 -7.97 13.45
CA GLU A 132 -1.86 -6.61 13.58
C GLU A 132 -1.10 -5.62 12.71
N PHE A 133 0.22 -5.82 12.58
CA PHE A 133 1.11 -4.99 11.80
C PHE A 133 2.05 -5.84 10.95
N GLY A 134 1.77 -5.89 9.65
CA GLY A 134 2.60 -6.54 8.65
C GLY A 134 3.68 -5.61 8.12
N VAL A 135 4.90 -6.12 7.99
CA VAL A 135 5.97 -5.43 7.27
C VAL A 135 6.43 -6.31 6.12
N ILE A 136 6.17 -5.88 4.90
CA ILE A 136 6.38 -6.67 3.69
C ILE A 136 7.59 -6.14 2.93
N ASN A 137 8.44 -7.06 2.48
CA ASN A 137 9.58 -6.77 1.61
C ASN A 137 9.38 -7.35 0.20
N ASP A 138 9.99 -6.69 -0.79
CA ASP A 138 10.23 -7.27 -2.11
C ASP A 138 11.62 -7.95 -2.11
N ALA A 139 12.53 -7.59 -3.02
CA ALA A 139 13.88 -8.16 -3.06
C ALA A 139 14.76 -7.78 -1.84
N ASP A 140 14.65 -6.54 -1.33
CA ASP A 140 15.47 -6.03 -0.21
C ASP A 140 14.68 -6.03 1.10
N ALA A 141 15.17 -6.76 2.09
CA ALA A 141 14.57 -6.89 3.42
C ALA A 141 15.18 -5.98 4.49
N ALA A 142 16.20 -5.17 4.17
CA ALA A 142 16.94 -4.39 5.17
C ALA A 142 16.04 -3.42 5.96
N LEU A 143 15.29 -2.56 5.25
CA LEU A 143 14.37 -1.62 5.88
C LEU A 143 13.17 -2.33 6.55
N PRO A 144 12.50 -3.31 5.91
CA PRO A 144 11.41 -4.07 6.52
C PRO A 144 11.80 -4.75 7.84
N VAL A 145 12.97 -5.39 7.90
CA VAL A 145 13.48 -6.00 9.15
C VAL A 145 13.77 -4.95 10.22
N ALA A 146 14.34 -3.81 9.84
CA ALA A 146 14.61 -2.72 10.77
C ALA A 146 13.30 -2.13 11.36
N ILE A 147 12.29 -1.91 10.52
CA ILE A 147 10.95 -1.46 10.92
C ILE A 147 10.30 -2.48 11.86
N LEU A 148 10.33 -3.76 11.51
CA LEU A 148 9.76 -4.83 12.35
C LEU A 148 10.40 -4.87 13.75
N ASN A 149 11.73 -4.77 13.80
CA ASN A 149 12.45 -4.76 15.07
C ASN A 149 12.13 -3.51 15.90
N ALA A 150 11.97 -2.35 15.26
CA ALA A 150 11.53 -1.13 15.94
C ALA A 150 10.09 -1.24 16.44
N ALA A 151 9.18 -1.82 15.64
CA ALA A 151 7.79 -2.04 16.02
C ALA A 151 7.66 -2.93 17.26
N ARG A 152 8.43 -4.03 17.31
CA ARG A 152 8.48 -4.93 18.47
C ARG A 152 9.01 -4.27 19.75
N LYS A 153 9.81 -3.21 19.62
CA LYS A 153 10.36 -2.46 20.76
C LYS A 153 9.44 -1.35 21.23
N LEU A 154 8.80 -0.64 20.31
CA LEU A 154 8.10 0.61 20.60
C LEU A 154 6.58 0.46 20.68
N THR A 155 6.04 -0.67 20.21
CA THR A 155 4.60 -0.90 20.13
C THR A 155 4.21 -2.17 20.85
N ARG A 156 2.91 -2.35 21.08
CA ARG A 156 2.33 -3.61 21.56
C ARG A 156 1.67 -4.42 20.44
N LEU A 157 1.83 -3.98 19.19
CA LEU A 157 1.21 -4.62 18.04
C LEU A 157 1.82 -6.00 17.82
N GLN A 158 0.99 -6.98 17.47
CA GLN A 158 1.47 -8.25 16.94
C GLN A 158 2.06 -8.03 15.54
N ALA A 159 3.36 -7.73 15.50
CA ALA A 159 4.09 -7.40 14.29
C ALA A 159 4.82 -8.60 13.66
N GLU A 160 4.62 -8.81 12.37
CA GLU A 160 5.13 -9.96 11.61
C GLU A 160 5.72 -9.53 10.25
N LEU A 161 6.79 -10.22 9.82
CA LEU A 161 7.40 -10.01 8.50
C LEU A 161 6.62 -10.79 7.45
N ASN A 162 6.32 -10.17 6.30
CA ASN A 162 5.64 -10.83 5.17
C ASN A 162 4.35 -11.56 5.59
N ALA A 163 3.55 -10.91 6.43
CA ALA A 163 2.21 -11.31 6.82
C ALA A 163 1.30 -10.07 6.84
N PRO A 164 0.01 -10.17 6.47
CA PRO A 164 -0.68 -11.38 6.01
C PRO A 164 -0.34 -11.75 4.55
N TYR A 165 0.42 -10.92 3.85
CA TYR A 165 0.86 -11.13 2.47
C TYR A 165 2.40 -11.05 2.36
N SER A 166 2.91 -11.53 1.24
CA SER A 166 4.33 -11.53 0.88
C SER A 166 4.51 -11.15 -0.59
N ALA A 167 5.75 -10.94 -1.05
CA ALA A 167 6.03 -10.72 -2.47
C ALA A 167 5.46 -11.81 -3.41
N LYS A 168 5.21 -13.03 -2.91
CA LYS A 168 4.60 -14.13 -3.67
C LYS A 168 3.12 -13.89 -4.02
N ASP A 169 2.48 -12.95 -3.34
CA ASP A 169 1.07 -12.59 -3.51
C ASP A 169 0.89 -11.41 -4.47
N ASP A 170 1.95 -11.03 -5.20
CA ASP A 170 2.02 -9.91 -6.14
C ASP A 170 1.69 -8.53 -5.53
N VAL A 171 1.76 -8.39 -4.20
CA VAL A 171 1.46 -7.13 -3.47
C VAL A 171 2.62 -6.13 -3.49
N THR A 172 3.78 -6.49 -4.01
CA THR A 172 4.97 -5.62 -4.00
C THR A 172 5.21 -4.89 -5.32
N HIS A 173 4.22 -4.87 -6.23
CA HIS A 173 4.37 -4.27 -7.57
C HIS A 173 4.92 -2.83 -7.52
N THR A 174 4.36 -1.96 -6.68
CA THR A 174 4.83 -0.58 -6.54
C THR A 174 6.29 -0.51 -6.12
N LEU A 175 6.71 -1.32 -5.14
CA LEU A 175 8.09 -1.36 -4.66
C LEU A 175 9.04 -1.85 -5.76
N ARG A 176 8.65 -2.95 -6.43
CA ARG A 176 9.41 -3.58 -7.51
C ARG A 176 9.67 -2.64 -8.68
N VAL A 177 8.71 -1.79 -9.04
CA VAL A 177 8.83 -0.91 -10.22
C VAL A 177 9.35 0.50 -9.88
N GLN A 178 9.13 0.99 -8.65
CA GLN A 178 9.49 2.36 -8.28
C GLN A 178 10.70 2.49 -7.35
N ALA A 179 11.04 1.47 -6.57
CA ALA A 179 12.11 1.53 -5.59
C ALA A 179 13.31 0.65 -5.98
N THR A 180 13.06 -0.62 -6.31
CA THR A 180 14.11 -1.61 -6.60
C THR A 180 15.06 -1.19 -7.73
N PRO A 181 14.61 -0.63 -8.88
CA PRO A 181 15.52 -0.24 -9.97
C PRO A 181 16.53 0.84 -9.59
N TYR A 182 16.24 1.61 -8.54
CA TYR A 182 17.09 2.68 -8.04
C TYR A 182 17.89 2.29 -6.78
N GLY A 183 17.71 1.07 -6.26
CA GLY A 183 18.31 0.65 -4.98
C GLY A 183 17.88 1.50 -3.79
N LEU A 184 16.63 1.99 -3.82
CA LEU A 184 16.06 2.79 -2.73
C LEU A 184 15.55 1.88 -1.61
N PRO A 185 15.84 2.20 -0.33
CA PRO A 185 15.23 1.51 0.79
C PRO A 185 13.72 1.59 0.70
N ASN A 186 13.05 0.46 0.89
CA ASN A 186 11.61 0.40 0.72
C ASN A 186 10.95 -0.62 1.63
N ALA A 187 9.68 -0.39 1.95
CA ALA A 187 8.85 -1.29 2.74
C ALA A 187 7.38 -1.10 2.40
N MET A 188 6.60 -2.18 2.51
CA MET A 188 5.15 -2.12 2.50
C MET A 188 4.64 -2.38 3.92
N LEU A 189 3.78 -1.48 4.41
CA LEU A 189 3.14 -1.61 5.72
C LEU A 189 1.70 -2.06 5.55
N GLU A 190 1.32 -3.08 6.30
CA GLU A 190 -0.04 -3.62 6.33
C GLU A 190 -0.58 -3.47 7.75
N ILE A 191 -1.72 -2.79 7.93
CA ILE A 191 -2.30 -2.52 9.25
C ILE A 191 -3.68 -3.17 9.31
N ARG A 192 -3.98 -3.94 10.37
CA ARG A 192 -5.31 -4.53 10.51
C ARG A 192 -6.35 -3.42 10.70
N ASN A 193 -7.37 -3.39 9.84
CA ASN A 193 -8.21 -2.20 9.66
C ASN A 193 -9.14 -1.91 10.85
N ASP A 194 -9.42 -2.89 11.72
CA ASP A 194 -10.13 -2.70 12.99
C ASP A 194 -9.37 -1.76 13.94
N LEU A 195 -8.04 -1.70 13.82
CA LEU A 195 -7.17 -0.85 14.65
C LEU A 195 -7.14 0.62 14.19
N ILE A 196 -7.69 0.91 13.01
CA ILE A 196 -7.65 2.24 12.37
C ILE A 196 -9.03 2.62 11.79
N ALA A 197 -10.09 2.10 12.40
CA ALA A 197 -11.46 2.25 11.91
C ALA A 197 -12.03 3.68 12.05
N THR A 198 -11.42 4.52 12.89
CA THR A 198 -11.81 5.93 13.06
C THR A 198 -10.64 6.86 12.77
N ALA A 199 -10.93 8.14 12.53
CA ALA A 199 -9.90 9.15 12.30
C ALA A 199 -8.94 9.29 13.50
N GLU A 200 -9.47 9.19 14.72
CA GLU A 200 -8.68 9.23 15.96
C GLU A 200 -7.77 8.00 16.09
N ALA A 201 -8.30 6.81 15.78
CA ALA A 201 -7.52 5.57 15.80
C ALA A 201 -6.41 5.58 14.73
N ALA A 202 -6.71 6.08 13.53
CA ALA A 202 -5.73 6.22 12.46
C ALA A 202 -4.63 7.25 12.80
N ASP A 203 -4.99 8.38 13.42
CA ASP A 203 -3.99 9.39 13.83
C ASP A 203 -3.13 8.89 15.00
N ALA A 204 -3.71 8.16 15.96
CA ALA A 204 -2.97 7.49 17.03
C ALA A 204 -2.03 6.40 16.50
N MET A 205 -2.46 5.63 15.50
CA MET A 205 -1.60 4.68 14.81
C MET A 205 -0.44 5.39 14.09
N ALA A 206 -0.69 6.54 13.46
CA ALA A 206 0.36 7.33 12.84
C ALA A 206 1.36 7.90 13.87
N ASP A 207 0.90 8.34 15.05
CA ASP A 207 1.77 8.72 16.17
C ASP A 207 2.65 7.57 16.63
N GLN A 208 2.09 6.36 16.69
CA GLN A 208 2.82 5.17 17.11
C GLN A 208 3.84 4.71 16.06
N LEU A 209 3.49 4.77 14.77
CA LEU A 209 4.33 4.25 13.68
C LEU A 209 5.41 5.24 13.19
N ALA A 210 5.25 6.55 13.36
CA ALA A 210 6.28 7.51 12.95
C ALA A 210 7.63 7.30 13.67
N PRO A 211 7.69 7.11 15.01
CA PRO A 211 8.93 6.74 15.71
C PRO A 211 9.51 5.39 15.26
N VAL A 212 8.65 4.41 14.93
CA VAL A 212 9.07 3.10 14.41
C VAL A 212 9.82 3.26 13.09
N LEU A 213 9.25 4.04 12.16
CA LEU A 213 9.88 4.31 10.86
C LEU A 213 11.20 5.07 11.03
N ASN A 214 11.23 6.12 11.85
CA ASN A 214 12.46 6.87 12.12
C ASN A 214 13.57 5.97 12.72
N MET A 215 13.22 5.09 13.66
CA MET A 215 14.19 4.15 14.24
C MET A 215 14.70 3.15 13.19
N GLY A 216 13.82 2.60 12.35
CA GLY A 216 14.20 1.69 11.27
C GLY A 216 15.15 2.36 10.26
N LEU A 217 14.89 3.62 9.91
CA LEU A 217 15.74 4.42 9.03
C LEU A 217 17.13 4.68 9.61
N VAL A 218 17.20 5.07 10.88
CA VAL A 218 18.48 5.30 11.56
C VAL A 218 19.30 4.00 11.62
N GLU A 219 18.66 2.85 11.83
CA GLU A 219 19.33 1.56 11.89
C GLU A 219 20.00 1.20 10.55
N ILE A 220 19.27 1.27 9.44
CA ILE A 220 19.85 0.95 8.11
C ILE A 220 20.95 1.94 7.70
N GLN A 221 20.86 3.21 8.12
CA GLN A 221 21.89 4.21 7.85
C GLN A 221 23.18 3.94 8.64
N LYS A 222 23.07 3.40 9.86
CA LYS A 222 24.25 2.97 10.64
C LYS A 222 24.93 1.77 10.00
N GLN A 223 24.15 0.78 9.58
CA GLN A 223 24.68 -0.43 8.91
C GLN A 223 25.41 -0.08 7.61
N ALA A 224 24.84 0.83 6.81
CA ALA A 224 25.47 1.30 5.57
C ALA A 224 26.78 2.08 5.79
N LYS A 225 26.97 2.73 6.95
CA LYS A 225 28.23 3.42 7.30
C LYS A 225 29.30 2.48 7.86
N ALA A 226 28.90 1.30 8.32
CA ALA A 226 29.79 0.30 8.90
C ALA A 226 30.28 -0.75 7.88
N SER A 227 29.76 -0.71 6.65
CA SER A 227 30.10 -1.59 5.53
C SER A 227 31.03 -0.87 4.55
#